data_AF-A0A160T4T2-F1
#
_entry.id   AF-A0A160T4T2-F1
#
_cell.length_a   1.000
_cell.length_b   1.000
_cell.length_c   1.000
_cell.angle_alpha   90.00
_cell.angle_beta   90.00
_cell.angle_gamma   90.00
#
_symmetry.space_group_name_H-M   'P 1'
#
loop_
_entity.id
_entity.type
_entity.pdbx_description
1 polymer ?
#
loop_
_entity_poly.entity_id
_entity_poly.type
_entity_poly.pdbx_seq_one_letter_code
_entity_poly.pdbx_strand_id
1 'polypeptide(L)' 'MAFMFTNSKGKSYYLHTKKVELKGGRTQQLYFFAKEPGQGALDAVPSGYQVAESKNGLPVLKKAA' A
#
# COMPACT_ATOMS: atom_id res chain seq x y z
N MET A 1 7.34 13.06 -1.32
CA MET A 1 8.14 11.98 -1.95
C MET A 1 7.46 10.68 -1.65
N ALA A 2 6.95 9.96 -2.65
CA ALA A 2 6.21 8.72 -2.41
C ALA A 2 7.07 7.65 -1.72
N PHE A 3 6.50 6.97 -0.71
CA PHE A 3 7.13 5.87 0.00
C PHE A 3 7.40 4.73 -0.98
N MET A 4 8.68 4.40 -1.17
CA MET A 4 9.14 3.32 -2.04
C MET A 4 9.55 2.10 -1.21
N PHE A 5 9.13 0.92 -1.65
CA PHE A 5 9.53 -0.36 -1.11
C PHE A 5 10.05 -1.26 -2.23
N THR A 6 11.24 -1.81 -2.05
CA THR A 6 11.82 -2.81 -2.95
C THR A 6 11.54 -4.20 -2.38
N ASN A 7 10.85 -5.03 -3.15
CA ASN A 7 10.55 -6.40 -2.73
C ASN A 7 11.79 -7.31 -2.78
N SER A 8 11.66 -8.52 -2.26
CA SER A 8 12.71 -9.55 -2.30
C SER A 8 13.19 -9.93 -3.72
N LYS A 9 12.40 -9.59 -4.75
CA LYS A 9 12.70 -9.82 -6.17
C LYS A 9 13.34 -8.61 -6.86
N GLY A 10 13.75 -7.58 -6.12
CA GLY A 10 14.40 -6.37 -6.65
C GLY A 10 13.48 -5.42 -7.41
N LYS A 11 12.16 -5.55 -7.27
CA LYS A 11 11.17 -4.67 -7.90
C LYS A 11 10.72 -3.60 -6.92
N SER A 12 10.76 -2.35 -7.37
CA SER A 12 10.30 -1.20 -6.60
C SER A 12 8.80 -1.00 -6.76
N TYR A 13 8.16 -0.68 -5.65
CA TYR A 13 6.75 -0.33 -5.57
C TYR A 13 6.57 0.89 -4.68
N TYR A 14 5.49 1.63 -4.92
CA TYR A 14 5.16 2.86 -4.24
C TYR A 14 3.83 2.72 -3.52
N LEU A 15 3.77 3.16 -2.27
CA LEU A 15 2.56 3.11 -1.47
C LEU A 15 1.55 4.17 -1.92
N HIS A 16 0.29 3.75 -2.07
CA HIS A 16 -0.84 4.58 -2.43
C HIS A 16 -2.04 4.34 -1.53
N THR A 17 -2.96 5.29 -1.54
CA THR A 17 -4.27 5.19 -0.92
C THR A 17 -5.39 5.54 -1.88
N LYS A 18 -6.53 4.86 -1.73
CA LYS A 18 -7.78 5.16 -2.43
C LYS A 18 -8.94 4.98 -1.48
N LYS A 19 -9.90 5.92 -1.48
CA LYS A 19 -11.19 5.71 -0.85
C LYS A 19 -12.06 4.90 -1.80
N VAL A 20 -12.52 3.74 -1.35
CA VAL A 20 -13.42 2.87 -2.11
C VAL A 20 -14.72 2.70 -1.32
N GLU A 21 -15.83 2.72 -2.03
CA GLU A 21 -17.13 2.40 -1.45
C GLU A 21 -17.38 0.90 -1.57
N LEU A 22 -17.57 0.23 -0.44
CA LEU A 22 -17.87 -1.19 -0.40
C LEU A 22 -19.36 -1.43 -0.61
N LYS A 23 -19.72 -2.63 -1.07
CA LYS A 23 -21.10 -3.08 -1.15
C LYS A 23 -21.74 -2.99 0.24
N GLY A 24 -22.73 -2.10 0.39
CA GLY A 24 -23.35 -1.76 1.67
C GLY A 24 -23.17 -0.32 2.13
N GLY A 25 -22.64 0.57 1.27
CA GLY A 25 -22.57 2.02 1.53
C GLY A 25 -21.46 2.45 2.50
N ARG A 26 -20.56 1.53 2.87
CA ARG A 26 -19.43 1.81 3.76
C ARG A 26 -18.23 2.25 2.93
N THR A 27 -17.71 3.44 3.19
CA THR A 27 -16.43 3.88 2.62
C THR A 27 -15.26 3.27 3.40
N GLN A 28 -14.31 2.66 2.70
CA GLN A 28 -13.06 2.16 3.26
C GLN A 28 -11.86 2.84 2.61
N GLN A 29 -10.87 3.18 3.43
CA GLN A 29 -9.56 3.61 2.97
C GLN A 29 -8.75 2.37 2.58
N LEU A 30 -8.53 2.16 1.28
CA LEU A 30 -7.71 1.08 0.74
C LEU A 30 -6.27 1.57 0.59
N TYR A 31 -5.32 0.77 1.06
CA TYR A 31 -3.89 0.99 0.82
C TYR A 31 -3.36 -0.08 -0.12
N PHE A 32 -2.57 0.33 -1.11
CA PHE A 32 -2.03 -0.58 -2.13
C PHE A 32 -0.68 -0.12 -2.64
N PHE A 33 0.07 -1.04 -3.24
CA PHE A 33 1.37 -0.77 -3.83
C PHE A 33 1.27 -0.81 -5.36
N ALA A 34 1.79 0.23 -6.02
CA ALA A 34 1.84 0.36 -7.48
C ALA A 34 3.30 0.47 -7.96
N LYS A 35 3.57 0.17 -9.23
CA LYS A 35 4.94 0.23 -9.78
C LYS A 35 5.45 1.66 -10.00
N GLU A 36 4.54 2.62 -10.09
CA GLU A 36 4.85 4.02 -10.35
C GLU A 36 4.09 4.89 -9.34
N PRO A 37 4.68 6.02 -8.90
CA PRO A 37 3.98 6.99 -8.08
C PRO A 37 2.95 7.75 -8.91
N GLY A 38 1.77 7.98 -8.32
CA GLY A 38 0.69 8.70 -8.97
C GLY A 38 -0.28 9.30 -7.97
N GLN A 39 -1.53 9.48 -8.40
CA GLN A 39 -2.56 10.07 -7.56
C GLN A 39 -2.82 9.19 -6.33
N GLY A 40 -2.77 9.80 -5.14
CA GLY A 40 -2.94 9.09 -3.89
C GLY A 40 -1.67 8.40 -3.38
N ALA A 41 -0.50 8.67 -3.96
CA ALA A 41 0.77 8.24 -3.38
C ALA A 41 0.93 8.80 -1.96
N LEU A 42 1.41 7.97 -1.05
CA LEU A 42 1.69 8.34 0.34
C LEU A 42 3.19 8.46 0.54
N ASP A 43 3.61 9.44 1.32
CA ASP A 43 5.03 9.65 1.63
C ASP A 43 5.55 8.72 2.74
N ALA A 44 4.65 8.13 3.52
CA ALA A 44 4.98 7.22 4.61
C ALA A 44 3.91 6.15 4.83
N VAL A 45 4.30 5.08 5.51
CA VAL A 45 3.36 4.04 5.98
C VAL A 45 2.49 4.62 7.10
N PRO A 46 1.16 4.53 7.01
CA PRO A 46 0.26 5.01 8.07
C PRO A 46 0.52 4.34 9.41
N SER A 47 0.30 5.07 10.51
CA SER A 47 0.42 4.55 11.87
C SER A 47 -0.44 3.31 12.09
N GLY A 48 0.11 2.29 12.76
CA GLY A 48 -0.58 1.02 12.99
C GLY A 48 -0.58 0.08 11.78
N TYR A 49 0.21 0.38 10.75
CA TYR A 49 0.48 -0.52 9.64
C TYR A 49 1.98 -0.74 9.48
N GLN A 50 2.34 -1.88 8.91
CA GLN A 50 3.69 -2.26 8.53
C GLN A 50 3.69 -2.85 7.13
N VAL A 51 4.78 -2.65 6.39
CA VAL A 51 4.95 -3.28 5.08
C VAL A 51 5.35 -4.74 5.29
N ALA A 52 4.66 -5.63 4.61
CA ALA A 52 5.01 -7.04 4.53
C ALA A 52 4.97 -7.48 3.07
N GLU A 53 5.65 -8.57 2.77
CA GLU A 53 5.61 -9.18 1.43
C GLU A 53 4.72 -10.43 1.46
N SER A 54 3.85 -10.58 0.46
CA SER A 54 3.07 -11.81 0.27
C SER A 54 3.91 -12.90 -0.41
N LYS A 55 3.43 -14.14 -0.38
CA LYS A 55 4.16 -15.31 -0.95
C LYS A 55 4.53 -15.16 -2.43
N ASN A 56 3.78 -14.37 -3.20
CA ASN A 56 4.06 -14.10 -4.62
C ASN A 56 5.07 -12.94 -4.84
N GLY A 57 5.50 -12.28 -3.78
CA GLY A 57 6.45 -11.16 -3.82
C GLY A 57 5.80 -9.79 -3.98
N LEU A 58 4.50 -9.64 -3.69
CA LEU A 58 3.84 -8.34 -3.73
C LEU A 58 3.91 -7.67 -2.36
N PRO A 59 4.34 -6.39 -2.28
CA PRO A 59 4.26 -5.63 -1.04
C PRO A 59 2.80 -5.37 -0.66
N VAL A 60 2.49 -5.56 0.62
CA VAL A 60 1.17 -5.34 1.22
C VAL A 60 1.32 -4.63 2.56
N LEU A 61 0.30 -3.86 2.96
CA LEU A 61 0.23 -3.37 4.33
C LEU A 61 -0.48 -4.39 5.22
N LYS A 62 0.15 -4.73 6.34
CA LYS A 62 -0.47 -5.46 7.43
C LYS A 62 -0.69 -4.52 8.60
N LYS A 63 -1.75 -4.74 9.37
CA LYS A 63 -1.93 -4.03 10.63
C LYS A 63 -0.78 -4.42 11.56
N ALA A 64 -0.03 -3.45 12.06
CA ALA A 64 0.92 -3.67 13.14
C ALA A 64 0.11 -3.94 14.41
N ALA A 65 0.38 -5.07 15.05
CA ALA A 65 -0.24 -5.45 16.32
C ALA A 65 0.37 -4.62 17.46
#